data_AF-A0A7R9M9M8-F1
#
_entry.id   AF-A0A7R9M9M8-F1
#
_cell.length_a   1.000
_cell.length_b   1.000
_cell.length_c   1.000
_cell.angle_alpha   90.00
_cell.angle_beta   90.00
_cell.angle_gamma   90.00
#
_symmetry.space_group_name_H-M   'P 1'
#
loop_
_entity.id
_entity.type
_entity.pdbx_description
1 polymer ?
#
loop_
_entity_poly.entity_id
_entity_poly.type
_entity_poly.pdbx_seq_one_letter_code
_entity_poly.pdbx_strand_id
1 'polypeptide(L)'
;DYWLGLGVDANKLVMGLPLYGRSFKLVNPSVHGLQAPAEGPGGDEGPYTRQVGILGYLEICDNLKTGQWTVYRDATQKIPYAVKGNQWVGYDDTTSLSEKVAFLKSKGLGGACIWSIDTDDFAGHCGEGRFPLLTRINNDLGSGYQPGPAPGPDPGPDPGPDGQFECKTAGSFVDPNDPTIYYQCLALGNGSFQKVPRQCGTGTVFDETIGVCTHA
;
A
#
# COMPACT_ATOMS: atom_id res chain seq x y z
N ASP A 1 -5.90 3.67 -4.88
CA ASP A 1 -7.15 4.06 -5.57
C ASP A 1 -8.29 3.08 -5.39
N TYR A 2 -8.15 1.79 -5.73
CA TYR A 2 -9.23 0.79 -5.56
C TYR A 2 -9.90 0.83 -4.16
N TRP A 3 -9.11 0.69 -3.08
CA TRP A 3 -9.62 0.75 -1.71
C TRP A 3 -10.27 2.08 -1.34
N LEU A 4 -9.72 3.19 -1.80
CA LEU A 4 -10.29 4.52 -1.58
C LEU A 4 -11.64 4.66 -2.29
N GLY A 5 -11.76 4.14 -3.51
CA GLY A 5 -13.01 4.13 -4.27
C GLY A 5 -14.11 3.25 -3.68
N LEU A 6 -13.75 2.29 -2.82
CA LEU A 6 -14.69 1.48 -2.03
C LEU A 6 -15.06 2.13 -0.69
N GLY A 7 -14.56 3.33 -0.38
CA GLY A 7 -14.90 4.07 0.83
C GLY A 7 -13.98 3.80 2.03
N VAL A 8 -12.79 3.23 1.83
CA VAL A 8 -11.80 3.16 2.91
C VAL A 8 -11.23 4.56 3.16
N ASP A 9 -11.32 5.04 4.41
CA ASP A 9 -10.73 6.30 4.81
C ASP A 9 -9.22 6.32 4.50
N ALA A 10 -8.77 7.34 3.78
CA ALA A 10 -7.37 7.45 3.37
C ALA A 10 -6.42 7.40 4.57
N ASN A 11 -6.76 8.11 5.65
CA ASN A 11 -5.97 8.14 6.88
C ASN A 11 -5.87 6.81 7.65
N LYS A 12 -6.71 5.81 7.32
CA LYS A 12 -6.64 4.44 7.85
C LYS A 12 -5.92 3.49 6.89
N LEU A 13 -5.69 3.88 5.65
CA LEU A 13 -5.04 3.05 4.64
C LEU A 13 -3.52 3.21 4.71
N VAL A 14 -2.81 2.12 5.00
CA VAL A 14 -1.34 2.08 5.06
C VAL A 14 -0.79 1.40 3.81
N MET A 15 0.14 2.05 3.11
CA MET A 15 0.70 1.54 1.86
C MET A 15 1.89 0.61 2.10
N GLY A 16 1.84 -0.61 1.55
CA GLY A 16 2.93 -1.57 1.62
C GLY A 16 4.11 -1.19 0.71
N LEU A 17 5.33 -1.26 1.23
CA LEU A 17 6.59 -0.99 0.56
C LEU A 17 7.53 -2.20 0.69
N PRO A 18 7.88 -2.90 -0.40
CA PRO A 18 8.76 -4.05 -0.32
C PRO A 18 10.23 -3.60 -0.20
N LEU A 19 10.98 -4.28 0.67
CA LEU A 19 12.43 -4.15 0.83
C LEU A 19 13.16 -5.35 0.20
N TYR A 20 12.57 -5.91 -0.86
CA TYR A 20 13.06 -7.04 -1.63
C TYR A 20 12.65 -6.87 -3.11
N GLY A 21 13.28 -7.64 -3.99
CA GLY A 21 12.95 -7.70 -5.40
C GLY A 21 12.42 -9.07 -5.82
N ARG A 22 11.76 -9.10 -6.98
CA ARG A 22 11.38 -10.35 -7.67
C ARG A 22 12.32 -10.58 -8.84
N SER A 23 12.88 -11.78 -8.92
CA SER A 23 13.85 -12.15 -9.95
C SER A 23 13.30 -13.15 -10.97
N PHE A 24 13.83 -13.06 -12.19
CA PHE A 24 13.48 -13.88 -13.33
C PHE A 24 14.74 -14.28 -14.10
N LYS A 25 14.67 -15.44 -14.75
CA LYS A 25 15.67 -15.90 -15.71
C LYS A 25 15.14 -15.67 -17.13
N LEU A 26 15.81 -14.78 -17.86
CA LEU A 26 15.45 -14.39 -19.22
C LEU A 26 15.73 -15.54 -20.20
N VAL A 27 14.84 -15.70 -21.19
CA VAL A 27 15.06 -16.63 -22.32
C VAL A 27 16.24 -16.16 -23.17
N ASN A 28 16.37 -14.85 -23.38
CA ASN A 28 17.44 -14.25 -24.16
C ASN A 28 18.04 -13.05 -23.39
N PRO A 29 19.31 -13.12 -22.94
CA PRO A 29 20.01 -12.01 -22.28
C PRO A 29 19.98 -10.68 -23.03
N SER A 30 19.91 -10.72 -24.35
CA SER A 30 19.86 -9.51 -25.19
C SER A 30 18.49 -8.84 -25.21
N VAL A 31 17.45 -9.52 -24.72
CA VAL A 31 16.09 -8.99 -24.56
C VAL A 31 15.81 -8.91 -23.07
N HIS A 32 16.13 -7.77 -22.46
CA HIS A 32 16.17 -7.61 -21.01
C HIS A 32 15.36 -6.41 -20.49
N GLY A 33 14.53 -5.82 -21.35
CA GLY A 33 13.60 -4.76 -20.96
C GLY A 33 12.46 -5.30 -20.09
N LEU A 34 11.57 -4.38 -19.69
CA LEU A 34 10.32 -4.77 -19.05
C LEU A 34 9.52 -5.70 -19.97
N GLN A 35 8.85 -6.69 -19.37
CA GLN A 35 8.05 -7.72 -20.08
C GLN A 35 8.87 -8.63 -21.01
N ALA A 36 10.20 -8.63 -20.90
CA ALA A 36 11.03 -9.58 -21.62
C ALA A 36 10.62 -11.04 -21.30
N PRO A 37 10.64 -11.95 -22.28
CA PRO A 37 10.33 -13.36 -22.04
C PRO A 37 11.25 -14.00 -21.01
N ALA A 38 10.66 -14.67 -20.03
CA ALA A 38 11.37 -15.43 -19.00
C ALA A 38 11.12 -16.94 -19.16
N GLU A 39 12.15 -17.75 -18.87
CA GLU A 39 12.06 -19.22 -18.85
C GLU A 39 11.13 -19.71 -17.73
N GLY A 40 10.96 -18.90 -16.68
CA GLY A 40 10.07 -19.16 -15.56
C GLY A 40 10.20 -18.11 -14.47
N PRO A 41 9.38 -18.22 -13.40
CA PRO A 41 9.62 -17.48 -12.17
C PRO A 41 10.98 -17.92 -11.60
N GLY A 42 11.82 -16.96 -11.22
CA GLY A 42 13.13 -17.27 -10.63
C GLY A 42 14.31 -16.85 -11.49
N GLY A 43 15.15 -15.98 -10.94
CA GLY A 43 16.57 -15.95 -11.21
C GLY A 43 17.34 -16.83 -10.22
N ASP A 44 18.65 -16.76 -10.24
CA ASP A 44 19.53 -17.48 -9.33
C ASP A 44 19.18 -17.14 -7.86
N GLU A 45 19.23 -18.15 -7.01
CA GLU A 45 18.94 -18.03 -5.59
C GLU A 45 19.94 -17.11 -4.90
N GLY A 46 19.44 -16.20 -4.05
CA GLY A 46 20.28 -15.36 -3.21
C GLY A 46 20.95 -16.13 -2.07
N PRO A 47 22.19 -15.78 -1.66
CA PRO A 47 22.95 -16.52 -0.65
C PRO A 47 22.32 -16.51 0.75
N TYR A 48 21.47 -15.52 1.05
CA TYR A 48 20.86 -15.31 2.36
C TYR A 48 19.38 -15.69 2.38
N THR A 49 18.57 -15.16 1.44
CA THR A 49 17.12 -15.45 1.37
C THR A 49 16.86 -16.90 1.00
N ARG A 50 17.75 -17.49 0.20
CA ARG A 50 17.68 -18.90 -0.23
C ARG A 50 16.35 -19.29 -0.85
N GLN A 51 15.78 -18.35 -1.60
CA GLN A 51 14.50 -18.53 -2.26
C GLN A 51 14.57 -18.07 -3.71
N VAL A 52 14.40 -19.01 -4.63
CA VAL A 52 14.31 -18.72 -6.06
C VAL A 52 13.19 -17.70 -6.34
N GLY A 53 13.53 -16.67 -7.12
CA GLY A 53 12.58 -15.63 -7.52
C GLY A 53 12.40 -14.49 -6.52
N ILE A 54 13.13 -14.50 -5.41
CA ILE A 54 13.18 -13.41 -4.44
C ILE A 54 14.64 -13.07 -4.17
N LEU A 55 14.95 -11.78 -4.09
CA LEU A 55 16.23 -11.30 -3.56
C LEU A 55 15.95 -10.21 -2.54
N GLY A 56 16.52 -10.32 -1.35
CA GLY A 56 16.48 -9.22 -0.37
C GLY A 56 17.25 -8.01 -0.89
N TYR A 57 16.94 -6.80 -0.44
CA TYR A 57 17.70 -5.61 -0.82
C TYR A 57 19.19 -5.75 -0.49
N LEU A 58 19.55 -6.37 0.65
CA LEU A 58 20.94 -6.70 0.99
C LEU A 58 21.64 -7.49 -0.14
N GLU A 59 20.96 -8.49 -0.72
CA GLU A 59 21.51 -9.30 -1.80
C GLU A 59 21.59 -8.52 -3.10
N ILE A 60 20.61 -7.66 -3.36
CA ILE A 60 20.59 -6.82 -4.56
C ILE A 60 21.72 -5.80 -4.50
N CYS A 61 21.86 -5.05 -3.40
CA CYS A 61 22.90 -4.02 -3.29
C CYS A 61 24.31 -4.62 -3.31
N ASP A 62 24.52 -5.80 -2.71
CA ASP A 62 25.81 -6.52 -2.80
C ASP A 62 26.10 -6.96 -4.24
N ASN A 63 25.09 -7.50 -4.94
CA ASN A 63 25.17 -7.83 -6.36
C ASN A 63 25.51 -6.61 -7.24
N LEU A 64 24.91 -5.45 -6.98
CA LEU A 64 25.20 -4.23 -7.73
C LEU A 64 26.65 -3.76 -7.53
N LYS A 65 27.20 -3.96 -6.32
CA LYS A 65 28.59 -3.61 -6.01
C LYS A 65 29.63 -4.55 -6.60
N THR A 66 29.37 -5.85 -6.53
CA THR A 66 30.39 -6.89 -6.79
C THR A 66 30.13 -7.67 -8.09
N GLY A 67 28.88 -7.72 -8.52
CA GLY A 67 28.40 -8.72 -9.47
C GLY A 67 28.32 -8.30 -10.93
N GLN A 68 28.79 -7.09 -11.30
CA GLN A 68 28.67 -6.54 -12.67
C GLN A 68 27.22 -6.49 -13.18
N TRP A 69 26.29 -6.14 -12.30
CA TRP A 69 24.89 -5.92 -12.67
C TRP A 69 24.71 -4.51 -13.23
N THR A 70 23.91 -4.39 -14.29
CA THR A 70 23.54 -3.10 -14.89
C THR A 70 22.16 -2.69 -14.42
N VAL A 71 22.04 -1.49 -13.85
CA VAL A 71 20.75 -0.93 -13.41
C VAL A 71 20.11 -0.13 -14.53
N TYR A 72 18.81 -0.36 -14.72
CA TYR A 72 17.93 0.40 -15.59
C TYR A 72 16.79 0.98 -14.75
N ARG A 73 16.21 2.09 -15.20
CA ARG A 73 15.06 2.72 -14.55
C ARG A 73 13.95 2.94 -15.55
N ASP A 74 12.73 2.58 -15.16
CA ASP A 74 11.54 2.89 -15.95
C ASP A 74 10.96 4.24 -15.54
N ALA A 75 10.89 5.18 -16.48
CA ALA A 75 10.41 6.53 -16.21
C ALA A 75 8.90 6.57 -15.89
N THR A 76 8.13 5.61 -16.41
CA THR A 76 6.67 5.56 -16.25
C THR A 76 6.28 4.97 -14.90
N GLN A 77 6.82 3.79 -14.56
CA GLN A 77 6.57 3.10 -13.29
C GLN A 77 7.41 3.64 -12.14
N LYS A 78 8.44 4.45 -12.43
CA LYS A 78 9.34 5.08 -11.44
C LYS A 78 10.06 4.06 -10.54
N ILE A 79 10.43 2.92 -11.11
CA ILE A 79 11.11 1.82 -10.40
C ILE A 79 12.39 1.41 -11.14
N PRO A 80 13.38 0.86 -10.40
CA PRO A 80 14.54 0.24 -10.99
C PRO A 80 14.31 -1.24 -11.35
N TYR A 81 15.11 -1.73 -12.28
CA TYR A 81 15.43 -3.15 -12.41
C TYR A 81 16.92 -3.32 -12.73
N ALA A 82 17.49 -4.47 -12.41
CA ALA A 82 18.89 -4.77 -12.67
C ALA A 82 19.03 -6.06 -13.47
N VAL A 83 20.06 -6.11 -14.32
CA VAL A 83 20.32 -7.24 -15.23
C VAL A 83 21.78 -7.68 -15.17
N LYS A 84 22.02 -8.98 -15.19
CA LYS A 84 23.33 -9.61 -15.39
C LYS A 84 23.19 -10.89 -16.20
N GLY A 85 23.66 -10.90 -17.45
CA GLY A 85 23.45 -12.05 -18.33
C GLY A 85 21.95 -12.32 -18.52
N ASN A 86 21.49 -13.53 -18.20
CA ASN A 86 20.05 -13.86 -18.20
C ASN A 86 19.36 -13.58 -16.86
N GLN A 87 20.04 -13.04 -15.86
CA GLN A 87 19.44 -12.73 -14.56
C GLN A 87 18.81 -11.35 -14.60
N TRP A 88 17.57 -11.24 -14.14
CA TRP A 88 16.80 -10.00 -14.08
C TRP A 88 16.14 -9.86 -12.71
N VAL A 89 16.20 -8.68 -12.09
CA VAL A 89 15.49 -8.40 -10.84
C VAL A 89 14.82 -7.03 -10.88
N GLY A 90 13.53 -6.99 -10.58
CA GLY A 90 12.77 -5.77 -10.35
C GLY A 90 12.64 -5.57 -8.85
N TYR A 91 12.98 -4.37 -8.37
CA TYR A 91 13.11 -4.09 -6.94
C TYR A 91 12.80 -2.63 -6.62
N ASP A 92 12.87 -2.28 -5.34
CA ASP A 92 12.83 -0.91 -4.87
C ASP A 92 14.19 -0.45 -4.36
N ASP A 93 14.55 0.79 -4.65
CA ASP A 93 15.69 1.48 -4.07
C ASP A 93 15.26 2.77 -3.38
N THR A 94 16.21 3.51 -2.81
CA THR A 94 15.90 4.75 -2.12
C THR A 94 15.14 5.74 -3.02
N THR A 95 15.42 5.78 -4.32
CA THR A 95 14.74 6.70 -5.25
C THR A 95 13.29 6.28 -5.47
N SER A 96 13.01 5.01 -5.78
CA SER A 96 11.63 4.56 -6.02
C SER A 96 10.79 4.62 -4.75
N LEU A 97 11.38 4.35 -3.58
CA LEU A 97 10.69 4.53 -2.30
C LEU A 97 10.35 5.99 -2.02
N SER A 98 11.20 6.94 -2.44
CA SER A 98 10.89 8.37 -2.33
C SER A 98 9.64 8.74 -3.13
N GLU A 99 9.57 8.26 -4.38
CA GLU A 99 8.44 8.47 -5.27
C GLU A 99 7.15 7.88 -4.68
N LYS A 100 7.26 6.68 -4.08
CA LYS A 100 6.13 6.03 -3.40
C LYS A 100 5.70 6.78 -2.15
N VAL A 101 6.62 7.26 -1.32
CA VAL A 101 6.26 8.08 -0.15
C VAL A 101 5.61 9.40 -0.59
N ALA A 102 6.09 10.04 -1.65
CA ALA A 102 5.45 11.22 -2.23
C ALA A 102 4.02 10.91 -2.72
N PHE A 103 3.81 9.76 -3.35
CA PHE A 103 2.48 9.28 -3.76
C PHE A 103 1.55 9.02 -2.57
N LEU A 104 2.04 8.36 -1.52
CA LEU A 104 1.32 8.13 -0.26
C LEU A 104 0.86 9.47 0.34
N LYS A 105 1.76 10.45 0.41
CA LYS A 105 1.47 11.78 0.96
C LYS A 105 0.43 12.53 0.12
N SER A 106 0.54 12.48 -1.21
CA SER A 106 -0.41 13.16 -2.11
C SER A 106 -1.82 12.56 -2.03
N LYS A 107 -1.94 11.30 -1.63
CA LYS A 107 -3.21 10.62 -1.38
C LYS A 107 -3.71 10.74 0.06
N GLY A 108 -2.95 11.39 0.95
CA GLY A 108 -3.32 11.55 2.36
C GLY A 108 -3.43 10.23 3.12
N LEU A 109 -2.65 9.21 2.72
CA LEU A 109 -2.73 7.88 3.33
C LEU A 109 -2.26 7.87 4.79
N GLY A 110 -2.67 6.88 5.58
CA GLY A 110 -2.34 6.75 6.99
C GLY A 110 -0.86 6.52 7.30
N GLY A 111 -0.08 6.03 6.32
CA GLY A 111 1.35 5.78 6.49
C GLY A 111 1.87 4.69 5.57
N ALA A 112 3.07 4.19 5.87
CA ALA A 112 3.71 3.10 5.14
C ALA A 112 3.91 1.87 6.05
N CYS A 113 3.78 0.69 5.47
CA CYS A 113 4.19 -0.59 6.07
C CYS A 113 5.30 -1.16 5.20
N ILE A 114 6.31 -1.79 5.80
CA ILE A 114 7.43 -2.37 5.07
C ILE A 114 7.39 -3.90 5.13
N TRP A 115 7.84 -4.54 4.06
CA TRP A 115 8.08 -5.98 4.03
C TRP A 115 9.44 -6.30 3.42
N SER A 116 10.44 -6.75 4.16
CA SER A 116 10.49 -6.81 5.63
C SER A 116 11.81 -6.23 6.14
N ILE A 117 11.88 -5.98 7.44
CA ILE A 117 13.03 -5.31 8.07
C ILE A 117 14.35 -6.08 7.90
N ASP A 118 14.27 -7.41 7.81
CA ASP A 118 15.40 -8.32 7.65
C ASP A 118 15.94 -8.40 6.21
N THR A 119 15.17 -7.97 5.21
CA THR A 119 15.62 -7.97 3.81
C THR A 119 16.28 -6.67 3.40
N ASP A 120 16.16 -5.60 4.19
CA ASP A 120 16.96 -4.37 4.04
C ASP A 120 18.43 -4.65 4.35
N ASP A 121 19.33 -3.73 4.00
CA ASP A 121 20.72 -3.77 4.48
C ASP A 121 20.80 -3.30 5.95
N PHE A 122 20.22 -4.11 6.84
CA PHE A 122 20.07 -3.80 8.26
C PHE A 122 21.40 -3.61 9.00
N ALA A 123 22.48 -4.17 8.47
CA ALA A 123 23.83 -4.11 9.04
C ALA A 123 24.75 -3.09 8.35
N GLY A 124 24.38 -2.55 7.19
CA GLY A 124 25.13 -1.52 6.49
C GLY A 124 26.30 -2.05 5.65
N HIS A 125 26.19 -3.26 5.12
CA HIS A 125 27.20 -3.90 4.27
C HIS A 125 27.39 -3.18 2.93
N CYS A 126 26.32 -2.58 2.41
CA CYS A 126 26.28 -1.86 1.16
C CYS A 126 26.70 -0.39 1.31
N GLY A 127 27.22 0.04 2.47
CA GLY A 127 27.88 1.34 2.62
C GLY A 127 26.94 2.56 2.51
N GLU A 128 25.62 2.32 2.52
CA GLU A 128 24.57 3.35 2.55
C GLU A 128 24.08 3.62 3.99
N GLY A 129 24.74 3.03 4.99
CA GLY A 129 24.32 3.03 6.38
C GLY A 129 23.43 1.83 6.72
N ARG A 130 23.00 1.75 7.99
CA ARG A 130 22.10 0.67 8.46
C ARG A 130 20.66 0.98 8.04
N PHE A 131 19.96 -0.03 7.56
CA PHE A 131 18.57 0.08 7.11
C PHE A 131 18.36 1.23 6.11
N PRO A 132 19.11 1.28 4.99
CA PRO A 132 19.10 2.42 4.08
C PRO A 132 17.69 2.68 3.50
N LEU A 133 16.93 1.63 3.18
CA LEU A 133 15.59 1.78 2.63
C LEU A 133 14.58 2.25 3.69
N LEU A 134 14.57 1.64 4.86
CA LEU A 134 13.69 2.06 5.95
C LEU A 134 14.00 3.49 6.41
N THR A 135 15.29 3.84 6.50
CA THR A 135 15.74 5.19 6.85
C THR A 135 15.25 6.20 5.81
N ARG A 136 15.31 5.86 4.53
CA ARG A 136 14.76 6.70 3.46
C ARG A 136 13.26 6.93 3.64
N ILE A 137 12.48 5.86 3.86
CA ILE A 137 11.03 5.94 4.07
C ILE A 137 10.70 6.86 5.25
N ASN A 138 11.39 6.67 6.38
CA ASN A 138 11.17 7.48 7.58
C ASN A 138 11.49 8.96 7.37
N ASN A 139 12.59 9.27 6.69
CA ASN A 139 12.99 10.64 6.40
C ASN A 139 11.99 11.35 5.48
N ASP A 140 11.49 10.67 4.45
CA ASP A 140 10.54 11.25 3.50
C ASP A 140 9.13 11.43 4.07
N LEU A 141 8.69 10.49 4.93
CA LEU A 141 7.45 10.64 5.67
C LEU A 141 7.56 11.84 6.62
N GLY A 142 8.61 11.86 7.45
CA GLY A 142 8.87 12.89 8.45
C GLY A 142 8.04 12.70 9.72
N SER A 143 8.61 13.07 10.88
CA SER A 143 8.02 12.87 12.21
C SER A 143 6.70 13.60 12.46
N GLY A 144 6.36 14.59 11.63
CA GLY A 144 5.15 15.39 11.73
C GLY A 144 4.10 15.08 10.68
N TYR A 145 4.26 14.01 9.89
CA TYR A 145 3.29 13.67 8.86
C TYR A 145 1.89 13.50 9.47
N GLN A 146 0.97 14.36 9.04
CA GLN A 146 -0.45 14.21 9.32
C GLN A 146 -1.08 13.62 8.06
N PRO A 147 -1.72 12.44 8.14
CA PRO A 147 -2.54 11.92 7.05
C PRO A 147 -3.55 12.98 6.59
N GLY A 148 -4.06 12.82 5.37
CA GLY A 148 -5.13 13.70 4.89
C GLY A 148 -6.31 13.65 5.87
N PRO A 149 -7.11 14.74 5.98
CA PRO A 149 -8.29 14.69 6.80
C PRO A 149 -9.11 13.48 6.39
N ALA A 150 -9.63 12.73 7.37
CA ALA A 150 -10.74 11.83 7.08
C ALA A 150 -11.78 12.65 6.31
N PRO A 151 -12.55 12.04 5.38
CA PRO A 151 -13.83 12.64 5.01
C PRO A 151 -14.48 13.09 6.32
N GLY A 152 -14.87 14.37 6.40
CA GLY A 152 -15.62 14.84 7.57
C GLY A 152 -16.82 13.92 7.79
N PRO A 153 -17.46 13.93 8.99
CA PRO A 153 -18.72 13.21 9.17
C PRO A 153 -19.59 13.50 7.95
N ASP A 154 -19.93 12.44 7.21
CA ASP A 154 -20.71 12.53 5.99
C ASP A 154 -21.90 13.42 6.32
N PRO A 155 -22.24 14.45 5.52
CA PRO A 155 -23.32 15.37 5.87
C PRO A 155 -24.52 14.50 6.23
N GLY A 156 -24.89 14.53 7.51
CA GLY A 156 -25.85 13.58 8.08
C GLY A 156 -27.11 13.52 7.22
N PRO A 157 -27.87 12.42 7.29
CA PRO A 157 -29.01 12.21 6.43
C PRO A 157 -29.93 13.44 6.43
N ASP A 158 -30.01 14.11 5.28
CA ASP A 158 -31.11 15.01 4.97
C ASP A 158 -32.39 14.17 5.08
N PRO A 159 -33.25 14.40 6.09
CA PRO A 159 -34.45 13.60 6.28
C PRO A 159 -35.26 13.75 4.99
N GLY A 160 -35.32 12.67 4.21
CA GLY A 160 -36.15 12.65 3.02
C GLY A 160 -37.58 13.06 3.40
N PRO A 161 -38.36 13.58 2.44
CA PRO A 161 -39.67 14.18 2.69
C PRO A 161 -40.68 13.31 3.46
N ASP A 162 -40.41 12.01 3.63
CA ASP A 162 -41.29 11.03 4.27
C ASP A 162 -40.73 10.41 5.58
N GLY A 163 -39.60 10.88 6.11
CA GLY A 163 -39.05 10.42 7.39
C GLY A 163 -38.43 9.00 7.39
N GLN A 164 -38.22 8.40 6.22
CA GLN A 164 -37.49 7.13 6.08
C GLN A 164 -36.04 7.38 5.64
N PHE A 165 -35.08 6.77 6.35
CA PHE A 165 -33.66 6.84 5.99
C PHE A 165 -33.39 6.11 4.67
N GLU A 166 -32.83 6.84 3.71
CA GLU A 166 -32.44 6.36 2.37
C GLU A 166 -30.94 6.59 2.14
N CYS A 167 -30.27 5.57 1.62
CA CYS A 167 -28.85 5.63 1.29
C CYS A 167 -28.63 6.51 0.06
N LYS A 168 -28.12 7.74 0.26
CA LYS A 168 -27.71 8.64 -0.83
C LYS A 168 -26.20 8.58 -1.12
N THR A 169 -25.41 8.19 -0.12
CA THR A 169 -23.95 8.03 -0.20
C THR A 169 -23.55 6.68 0.39
N ALA A 170 -22.35 6.21 0.02
CA ALA A 170 -21.78 5.01 0.63
C ALA A 170 -21.18 5.36 1.99
N GLY A 171 -21.52 4.61 3.02
CA GLY A 171 -21.14 4.97 4.39
C GLY A 171 -21.88 4.15 5.45
N SER A 172 -21.66 4.50 6.71
CA SER A 172 -22.38 3.94 7.85
C SER A 172 -23.10 5.06 8.60
N PHE A 173 -24.40 4.90 8.81
CA PHE A 173 -25.27 5.96 9.32
C PHE A 173 -26.14 5.43 10.46
N VAL A 174 -26.31 6.20 11.51
CA VAL A 174 -27.16 5.85 12.64
C VAL A 174 -28.62 5.78 12.19
N ASP A 175 -29.40 4.86 12.76
CA ASP A 175 -30.85 4.90 12.58
C ASP A 175 -31.41 6.15 13.28
N PRO A 176 -32.17 7.01 12.58
CA PRO A 176 -32.73 8.23 13.18
C PRO A 176 -33.66 7.99 14.38
N ASN A 177 -34.19 6.78 14.53
CA ASN A 177 -35.14 6.39 15.57
C ASN A 177 -34.51 5.49 16.64
N ASP A 178 -33.36 4.87 16.38
CA ASP A 178 -32.68 3.96 17.32
C ASP A 178 -31.14 4.08 17.22
N PRO A 179 -30.47 4.76 18.16
CA PRO A 179 -29.01 4.94 18.12
C PRO A 179 -28.23 3.63 18.33
N THR A 180 -28.89 2.52 18.70
CA THR A 180 -28.28 1.19 18.79
C THR A 180 -28.26 0.46 17.45
N ILE A 181 -28.92 1.01 16.43
CA ILE A 181 -28.98 0.49 15.07
C ILE A 181 -28.25 1.45 14.14
N TYR A 182 -27.52 0.91 13.17
CA TYR A 182 -26.93 1.69 12.09
C TYR A 182 -27.10 0.96 10.75
N TYR A 183 -27.11 1.72 9.66
CA TYR A 183 -27.20 1.24 8.29
C TYR A 183 -25.86 1.34 7.60
N GLN A 184 -25.40 0.24 7.01
CA GLN A 184 -24.33 0.26 6.01
C GLN A 184 -24.94 0.46 4.63
N CYS A 185 -24.59 1.56 3.98
CA CYS A 185 -24.96 1.88 2.62
C CYS A 185 -23.83 1.45 1.67
N LEU A 186 -24.04 0.35 0.94
CA LEU A 186 -23.04 -0.19 0.01
C LEU A 186 -23.38 0.23 -1.43
N ALA A 187 -22.44 0.89 -2.12
CA ALA A 187 -22.64 1.27 -3.51
C ALA A 187 -22.64 0.03 -4.44
N LEU A 188 -23.67 -0.11 -5.29
CA LEU A 188 -23.83 -1.23 -6.22
C LEU A 188 -23.25 -0.97 -7.61
N GLY A 189 -22.52 0.14 -7.81
CA GLY A 189 -21.83 0.48 -9.06
C GLY A 189 -22.72 0.99 -10.20
N ASN A 190 -24.04 0.86 -10.10
CA ASN A 190 -25.04 1.40 -11.03
C ASN A 190 -25.68 2.73 -10.54
N GLY A 191 -25.10 3.35 -9.52
CA GLY A 191 -25.65 4.54 -8.85
C GLY A 191 -26.72 4.24 -7.79
N SER A 192 -27.07 2.97 -7.56
CA SER A 192 -27.93 2.56 -6.44
C SER A 192 -27.12 2.09 -5.23
N PHE A 193 -27.77 2.10 -4.07
CA PHE A 193 -27.17 1.68 -2.80
C PHE A 193 -27.97 0.53 -2.17
N GLN A 194 -27.25 -0.43 -1.60
CA GLN A 194 -27.83 -1.46 -0.75
C GLN A 194 -27.79 -0.98 0.70
N LYS A 195 -28.97 -0.86 1.33
CA LYS A 195 -29.12 -0.58 2.77
C LYS A 195 -29.05 -1.86 3.59
N VAL A 196 -28.06 -1.99 4.47
CA VAL A 196 -27.89 -3.16 5.35
C VAL A 196 -27.99 -2.72 6.81
N PRO A 197 -29.02 -3.14 7.57
CA PRO A 197 -29.12 -2.82 9.00
C PRO A 197 -28.12 -3.62 9.83
N ARG A 198 -27.59 -2.98 10.87
CA ARG A 198 -26.64 -3.54 11.84
C ARG A 198 -27.03 -3.12 13.25
N GLN A 199 -26.87 -4.04 14.20
CA GLN A 199 -27.10 -3.80 15.62
C GLN A 199 -25.75 -3.62 16.32
N CYS A 200 -25.62 -2.57 17.13
CA CYS A 200 -24.50 -2.40 18.05
C CYS A 200 -24.54 -3.43 19.19
N GLY A 201 -23.38 -3.68 19.81
CA GLY A 201 -23.29 -4.56 20.98
C GLY A 201 -24.13 -4.04 22.14
N THR A 202 -24.52 -4.92 23.07
CA THR A 202 -25.32 -4.54 24.24
C THR A 202 -24.62 -3.43 25.03
N GLY A 203 -25.33 -2.33 25.29
CA GLY A 203 -24.80 -1.16 26.01
C GLY A 203 -23.95 -0.22 25.17
N THR A 204 -24.02 -0.32 23.83
CA THR A 204 -23.32 0.57 22.90
C THR A 204 -24.27 1.21 21.88
N VAL A 205 -23.95 2.42 21.44
CA VAL A 205 -24.63 3.19 20.40
C VAL A 205 -23.66 3.47 19.26
N PHE A 206 -24.17 3.68 18.06
CA PHE A 206 -23.33 3.98 16.90
C PHE A 206 -22.90 5.46 16.91
N ASP A 207 -21.59 5.70 16.89
CA ASP A 207 -21.02 7.03 16.74
C ASP A 207 -20.63 7.25 15.28
N GLU A 208 -21.41 8.07 14.57
CA GLU A 208 -21.18 8.41 13.16
C GLU A 208 -19.87 9.16 12.92
N THR A 209 -19.35 9.87 13.92
CA THR A 209 -18.12 10.67 13.82
C THR A 209 -16.90 9.78 13.61
N ILE A 210 -16.89 8.63 14.28
CA ILE A 210 -15.77 7.69 14.27
C ILE A 210 -16.11 6.37 13.55
N GLY A 211 -17.38 6.18 13.18
CA GLY A 211 -17.87 5.05 12.40
C GLY A 211 -17.88 3.72 13.17
N VAL A 212 -18.00 3.75 14.50
CA VAL A 212 -17.99 2.53 15.34
C VAL A 212 -19.03 2.61 16.47
N CYS A 213 -19.41 1.45 17.00
CA CYS A 213 -20.25 1.38 18.20
C CYS A 213 -19.41 1.69 19.45
N THR A 214 -19.87 2.65 20.27
CA THR A 214 -19.24 3.10 21.50
C THR A 214 -20.20 3.02 22.68
N HIS A 215 -19.69 2.99 23.91
CA HIS A 215 -20.57 3.05 25.07
C HIS A 215 -21.29 4.40 25.12
N ALA A 216 -22.62 4.33 25.31
CA ALA A 216 -23.48 5.49 25.49
C ALA A 216 -23.20 6.22 26.81
#